data_AF-A0A5J6U7J7-F1
#
_entry.id   AF-A0A5J6U7J7-F1
#
_cell.length_a   1.000
_cell.length_b   1.000
_cell.length_c   1.000
_cell.angle_alpha   90.00
_cell.angle_beta   90.00
_cell.angle_gamma   90.00
#
_symmetry.space_group_name_H-M   'P 1'
#
loop_
_entity.id
_entity.type
_entity.pdbx_description
1 polymer ?
#
loop_
_entity_poly.entity_id
_entity_poly.type
_entity_poly.pdbx_seq_one_letter_code
_entity_poly.pdbx_strand_id
1 'polypeptide(L)'
;MVGEDGRSPAAARTARGMQRNRRSHRTPRRERSVRFSLSDEEHAIVAATAEIERLAVGAFAAQATLAAARGSARPEHIVLRETLATVMHAAGQAQRIGVNLNQAVAAMHSGEPPPQLRWYAEAAARAVRRLDDLAEEVRLRLP
;
A
#
# COMPACT_ATOMS: atom_id res chain seq x y z
N MET A 1 75.81 12.54 -2.06
CA MET A 1 75.38 12.08 -0.72
C MET A 1 74.02 12.68 -0.42
N VAL A 2 73.01 11.81 -0.29
CA VAL A 2 71.74 11.93 0.49
C VAL A 2 70.79 13.09 0.15
N GLY A 3 69.48 12.93 -0.07
CA GLY A 3 68.56 11.80 0.15
C GLY A 3 67.32 11.97 -0.74
N GLU A 4 66.83 10.90 -1.34
CA GLU A 4 65.85 9.93 -0.81
C GLU A 4 64.41 10.27 -1.19
N ASP A 5 63.99 9.59 -2.27
CA ASP A 5 62.63 9.36 -2.70
C ASP A 5 61.79 8.73 -1.58
N GLY A 6 60.99 9.55 -0.91
CA GLY A 6 60.07 9.12 0.15
C GLY A 6 58.61 9.12 -0.27
N ARG A 7 58.25 8.63 -1.46
CA ARG A 7 56.82 8.43 -1.81
C ARG A 7 56.30 7.17 -1.15
N SER A 8 55.90 7.26 0.13
CA SER A 8 55.19 6.20 0.84
C SER A 8 53.89 5.80 0.11
N PRO A 9 53.71 4.53 -0.31
CA PRO A 9 52.50 4.07 -1.00
C PRO A 9 51.42 3.53 -0.03
N ALA A 10 51.44 3.93 1.24
CA ALA A 10 50.68 3.25 2.30
C ALA A 10 49.25 3.77 2.56
N ALA A 11 48.75 4.74 1.79
CA ALA A 11 47.36 5.24 1.95
C ALA A 11 46.36 4.64 0.93
N ALA A 12 46.81 3.77 0.02
CA ALA A 12 45.98 3.27 -1.09
C ALA A 12 45.18 1.99 -0.76
N ARG A 13 44.86 1.72 0.51
CA ARG A 13 44.30 0.42 0.92
C ARG A 13 43.23 0.45 2.01
N THR A 14 42.31 1.41 2.02
CA THR A 14 41.14 1.35 2.93
C THR A 14 39.90 2.08 2.39
N ALA A 15 39.47 1.71 1.19
CA ALA A 15 38.07 1.79 0.79
C ALA A 15 37.85 0.89 -0.42
N ARG A 16 38.04 -0.43 -0.23
CA ARG A 16 37.50 -1.41 -1.17
C ARG A 16 35.99 -1.17 -1.19
N GLY A 17 35.54 -0.49 -2.24
CA GLY A 17 34.16 -0.06 -2.39
C GLY A 17 33.25 -1.26 -2.19
N MET A 18 32.53 -1.25 -1.06
CA MET A 18 31.32 -2.05 -0.91
C MET A 18 30.48 -1.69 -2.12
N GLN A 19 30.38 -2.61 -3.07
CA GLN A 19 29.72 -2.41 -4.34
C GLN A 19 28.22 -2.29 -4.03
N ARG A 20 27.80 -1.10 -3.58
CA ARG A 20 26.43 -0.80 -3.16
C ARG A 20 25.54 -1.18 -4.32
N ASN A 21 24.56 -2.04 -4.04
CA ASN A 21 23.78 -2.69 -5.07
C ASN A 21 23.08 -1.60 -5.91
N ARG A 22 23.50 -1.46 -7.17
CA ARG A 22 22.82 -0.60 -8.13
C ARG A 22 21.61 -1.37 -8.62
N ARG A 23 20.47 -0.69 -8.84
CA ARG A 23 19.31 -1.30 -9.51
C ARG A 23 19.77 -2.11 -10.71
N SER A 24 19.18 -3.29 -10.90
CA SER A 24 19.52 -4.21 -11.98
C SER A 24 19.71 -3.47 -13.30
N HIS A 25 20.87 -3.71 -13.91
CA HIS A 25 21.22 -3.18 -15.22
C HIS A 25 20.18 -3.67 -16.23
N ARG A 26 19.69 -2.76 -17.08
CA ARG A 26 18.72 -3.07 -18.13
C ARG A 26 19.28 -2.61 -19.47
N THR A 27 19.13 -3.46 -20.48
CA THR A 27 19.44 -3.16 -21.88
C THR A 27 18.12 -3.22 -22.67
N PRO A 28 17.73 -2.16 -23.39
CA PRO A 28 18.41 -0.87 -23.50
C PRO A 28 18.39 -0.08 -22.18
N ARG A 29 19.35 0.84 -22.07
CA ARG A 29 19.51 1.73 -20.92
C ARG A 29 18.25 2.60 -20.79
N ARG A 30 17.81 2.89 -19.56
CA ARG A 30 16.63 3.76 -19.33
C ARG A 30 16.90 5.16 -19.91
N GLU A 31 16.03 5.63 -20.78
CA GLU A 31 16.22 6.88 -21.55
C GLU A 31 15.78 8.14 -20.79
N ARG A 32 14.87 8.01 -19.83
CA ARG A 32 14.32 9.13 -19.05
C ARG A 32 14.91 9.20 -17.65
N SER A 33 15.19 10.41 -17.17
CA SER A 33 15.72 10.68 -15.84
C SER A 33 14.85 11.69 -15.08
N VAL A 34 14.83 11.55 -13.76
CA VAL A 34 14.18 12.46 -12.80
C VAL A 34 15.23 12.83 -11.76
N ARG A 35 15.30 14.11 -11.40
CA ARG A 35 16.22 14.63 -10.38
C ARG A 35 15.43 15.09 -9.16
N PHE A 36 15.90 14.72 -7.98
CA PHE A 36 15.44 15.26 -6.71
C PHE A 36 16.46 16.28 -6.20
N SER A 37 15.97 17.40 -5.68
CA SER A 37 16.76 18.31 -4.85
C SER A 37 16.27 18.11 -3.41
N LEU A 38 17.18 17.77 -2.51
CA LEU A 38 16.89 17.48 -1.11
C LEU A 38 17.71 18.44 -0.25
N SER A 39 17.15 18.85 0.87
CA SER A 39 17.92 19.41 1.98
C SER A 39 18.88 18.36 2.56
N ASP A 40 19.84 18.80 3.36
CA ASP A 40 20.82 17.91 3.99
C ASP A 40 20.15 16.87 4.91
N GLU A 41 19.11 17.29 5.65
CA GLU A 41 18.31 16.42 6.52
C GLU A 41 17.57 15.35 5.72
N GLU A 42 16.86 15.74 4.66
CA GLU A 42 16.14 14.81 3.79
C GLU A 42 17.11 13.82 3.12
N HIS A 43 18.27 14.29 2.67
CA HIS A 43 19.28 13.44 2.07
C HIS A 43 19.84 12.43 3.09
N ALA A 44 20.08 12.84 4.34
CA ALA A 44 20.58 11.95 5.39
C ALA A 44 19.61 10.80 5.68
N ILE A 45 18.30 11.08 5.74
CA ILE A 45 17.25 10.06 5.95
C ILE A 45 17.25 9.04 4.80
N VAL A 46 17.28 9.51 3.55
CA VAL A 46 17.28 8.65 2.36
C VAL A 46 18.58 7.83 2.29
N ALA A 47 19.72 8.43 2.63
CA ALA A 47 21.01 7.74 2.61
C ALA A 47 21.11 6.64 3.67
N ALA A 48 20.64 6.90 4.90
CA ALA A 48 20.61 5.91 5.98
C ALA A 48 19.74 4.71 5.62
N THR A 49 18.57 4.95 5.05
CA THR A 49 17.65 3.87 4.64
C THR A 49 18.23 3.05 3.47
N ALA A 50 18.83 3.73 2.49
CA ALA A 50 19.52 3.05 1.39
C ALA A 50 20.69 2.17 1.88
N GLU A 51 21.39 2.60 2.94
CA GLU A 51 22.46 1.81 3.55
C GLU A 51 21.93 0.55 4.24
N ILE A 52 20.83 0.66 5.00
CA ILE A 52 20.14 -0.49 5.61
C ILE A 52 19.75 -1.51 4.53
N GLU A 53 19.22 -1.03 3.41
CA GLU A 53 18.82 -1.88 2.26
C GLU A 53 19.99 -2.30 1.36
N ARG A 54 21.22 -1.88 1.66
CA ARG A 54 22.45 -2.13 0.87
C ARG A 54 22.36 -1.66 -0.58
N LEU A 55 21.60 -0.61 -0.84
CA LEU A 55 21.39 0.01 -2.14
C LEU A 55 22.21 1.29 -2.29
N ALA A 56 22.51 1.66 -3.53
CA ALA A 56 22.92 3.04 -3.82
C ALA A 56 21.75 4.00 -3.54
N VAL A 57 22.01 5.22 -3.05
CA VAL A 57 20.96 6.19 -2.68
C VAL A 57 19.99 6.46 -3.85
N GLY A 58 20.51 6.70 -5.05
CA GLY A 58 19.67 6.88 -6.25
C GLY A 58 19.00 5.59 -6.77
N ALA A 59 19.49 4.41 -6.36
CA ALA A 59 18.82 3.14 -6.63
C ALA A 59 17.59 3.00 -5.70
N PHE A 60 17.79 3.22 -4.40
CA PHE A 60 16.74 3.23 -3.39
C PHE A 60 15.66 4.27 -3.70
N ALA A 61 16.02 5.55 -3.87
CA ALA A 61 15.06 6.64 -4.10
C ALA A 61 14.14 6.34 -5.30
N ALA A 62 14.69 5.78 -6.36
CA ALA A 62 13.93 5.48 -7.55
C ALA A 62 13.20 4.12 -7.47
N GLN A 63 13.61 3.17 -6.63
CA GLN A 63 12.77 2.02 -6.29
C GLN A 63 11.58 2.45 -5.44
N ALA A 64 11.82 3.26 -4.40
CA ALA A 64 10.79 3.81 -3.53
C ALA A 64 9.76 4.64 -4.32
N THR A 65 10.22 5.54 -5.20
CA THR A 65 9.35 6.34 -6.07
C THR A 65 8.53 5.45 -7.01
N LEU A 66 9.14 4.44 -7.62
CA LEU A 66 8.42 3.52 -8.51
C LEU A 66 7.44 2.62 -7.75
N ALA A 67 7.77 2.18 -6.54
CA ALA A 67 6.88 1.40 -5.69
C ALA A 67 5.66 2.24 -5.28
N ALA A 68 5.88 3.48 -4.84
CA ALA A 68 4.83 4.43 -4.54
C ALA A 68 3.94 4.69 -5.78
N ALA A 69 4.54 4.98 -6.94
CA ALA A 69 3.81 5.25 -8.18
C ALA A 69 3.07 4.03 -8.76
N ARG A 70 3.55 2.81 -8.49
CA ARG A 70 2.88 1.55 -8.89
C ARG A 70 1.72 1.16 -7.98
N GLY A 71 1.43 1.95 -6.94
CA GLY A 71 0.45 1.57 -5.95
C GLY A 71 0.86 0.33 -5.15
N SER A 72 2.17 0.07 -5.01
CA SER A 72 2.72 -0.86 -3.99
C SER A 72 2.55 -0.19 -2.63
N ALA A 73 1.27 -0.09 -2.27
CA ALA A 73 0.62 0.73 -1.30
C ALA A 73 1.37 0.76 0.02
N ARG A 74 1.37 1.94 0.65
CA ARG A 74 1.58 2.06 2.08
C ARG A 74 0.77 0.95 2.78
N PRO A 75 1.34 0.22 3.75
CA PRO A 75 0.65 -0.89 4.41
C PRO A 75 -0.78 -0.55 4.86
N GLU A 76 -1.00 0.70 5.30
CA GLU A 76 -2.32 1.25 5.63
C GLU A 76 -3.37 1.13 4.51
N HIS A 77 -3.00 1.34 3.24
CA HIS A 77 -3.93 1.25 2.11
C HIS A 77 -4.23 -0.20 1.69
N ILE A 78 -3.32 -1.15 1.95
CA ILE A 78 -3.60 -2.58 1.72
C ILE A 78 -4.70 -3.02 2.70
N VAL A 79 -4.52 -2.70 3.99
CA VAL A 79 -5.52 -3.00 5.03
C VAL A 79 -6.85 -2.32 4.74
N LEU A 80 -6.87 -1.04 4.31
CA LEU A 80 -8.10 -0.34 3.92
C LEU A 80 -8.79 -0.99 2.71
N ARG A 81 -8.04 -1.44 1.68
CA ARG A 81 -8.63 -2.13 0.51
C ARG A 81 -9.19 -3.50 0.85
N GLU A 82 -8.49 -4.27 1.68
CA GLU A 82 -8.97 -5.56 2.18
C GLU A 82 -10.23 -5.37 3.05
N THR A 83 -10.20 -4.38 3.95
CA THR A 83 -11.36 -4.00 4.77
C THR A 83 -12.55 -3.60 3.89
N LEU A 84 -12.33 -2.77 2.86
CA LEU A 84 -13.39 -2.39 1.91
C LEU A 84 -14.00 -3.62 1.24
N ALA A 85 -13.17 -4.55 0.75
CA ALA A 85 -13.64 -5.77 0.12
C ALA A 85 -14.47 -6.64 1.09
N THR A 86 -14.04 -6.76 2.34
CA THR A 86 -14.81 -7.48 3.38
C THR A 86 -16.15 -6.80 3.67
N VAL A 87 -16.18 -5.48 3.78
CA VAL A 87 -17.42 -4.72 4.03
C VAL A 87 -18.40 -4.86 2.85
N MET A 88 -17.92 -4.73 1.62
CA MET A 88 -18.76 -4.91 0.43
C MET A 88 -19.30 -6.35 0.32
N HIS A 89 -18.49 -7.34 0.70
CA HIS A 89 -18.96 -8.73 0.75
C HIS A 89 -20.08 -8.93 1.77
N ALA A 90 -19.90 -8.38 2.98
CA ALA A 90 -20.90 -8.42 4.03
C ALA A 90 -22.21 -7.69 3.62
N ALA A 91 -22.10 -6.54 2.96
CA ALA A 91 -23.24 -5.79 2.45
C ALA A 91 -24.05 -6.63 1.44
N GLY A 92 -23.36 -7.27 0.48
CA GLY A 92 -23.99 -8.17 -0.48
C GLY A 92 -24.65 -9.40 0.17
N GLN A 93 -24.06 -9.97 1.22
CA GLN A 93 -24.67 -11.04 2.00
C GLN A 93 -25.95 -10.58 2.70
N ALA A 94 -25.92 -9.43 3.38
CA ALA A 94 -27.07 -8.87 4.07
C ALA A 94 -28.22 -8.52 3.11
N GLN A 95 -27.91 -8.01 1.91
CA GLN A 95 -28.92 -7.72 0.89
C GLN A 95 -29.61 -9.00 0.39
N ARG A 96 -28.86 -10.08 0.16
CA ARG A 96 -29.45 -11.39 -0.22
C ARG A 96 -30.35 -11.97 0.87
N ILE A 97 -29.96 -11.84 2.13
CA ILE A 97 -30.79 -12.25 3.28
C ILE A 97 -32.11 -11.47 3.28
N GLY A 98 -32.06 -10.15 3.05
CA GLY A 98 -33.25 -9.31 2.94
C GLY A 98 -34.18 -9.73 1.79
N VAL A 99 -33.62 -10.03 0.61
CA VAL A 99 -34.41 -10.51 -0.54
C VAL A 99 -35.08 -11.85 -0.25
N ASN A 100 -34.36 -12.82 0.30
CA ASN A 100 -34.92 -14.14 0.65
C ASN A 100 -36.03 -14.02 1.70
N LEU A 101 -35.87 -13.12 2.67
CA LEU A 101 -36.90 -12.84 3.66
C LEU A 101 -38.17 -12.27 3.01
N ASN A 102 -38.01 -11.32 2.09
CA ASN A 102 -39.14 -10.73 1.38
C ASN A 102 -39.87 -11.75 0.49
N GLN A 103 -39.15 -12.70 -0.09
CA GLN A 103 -39.74 -13.82 -0.83
C GLN A 103 -40.51 -14.77 0.10
N ALA A 104 -39.96 -15.09 1.28
CA ALA A 104 -40.66 -15.91 2.27
C ALA A 104 -41.94 -15.24 2.78
N VAL A 105 -41.93 -13.91 2.95
CA VAL A 105 -43.14 -13.10 3.25
C VAL A 105 -44.18 -13.27 2.14
N ALA A 106 -43.79 -13.07 0.88
CA ALA A 106 -44.71 -13.14 -0.25
C ALA A 106 -45.28 -14.54 -0.49
N ALA A 107 -44.53 -15.59 -0.13
CA ALA A 107 -44.95 -16.98 -0.21
C ALA A 107 -45.86 -17.44 0.94
N MET A 108 -46.02 -16.65 2.00
CA MET A 108 -46.98 -16.95 3.06
C MET A 108 -48.41 -16.69 2.58
N HIS A 109 -49.23 -17.74 2.58
CA HIS A 109 -50.63 -17.69 2.16
C HIS A 109 -51.58 -17.05 3.19
N SER A 110 -51.10 -16.67 4.39
CA SER A 110 -51.92 -16.09 5.47
C SER A 110 -52.25 -14.60 5.29
N GLY A 111 -51.77 -13.95 4.24
CA GLY A 111 -52.04 -12.54 3.91
C GLY A 111 -51.30 -11.52 4.80
N GLU A 112 -51.09 -11.84 6.08
CA GLU A 112 -50.32 -11.00 7.00
C GLU A 112 -49.06 -11.71 7.51
N PRO A 113 -47.86 -11.12 7.30
CA PRO A 113 -46.65 -11.61 7.94
C PRO A 113 -46.65 -11.32 9.44
N PRO A 114 -46.10 -12.23 10.27
CA PRO A 114 -45.94 -11.99 11.70
C PRO A 114 -45.18 -10.68 11.96
N PRO A 115 -45.56 -9.88 12.97
CA PRO A 115 -44.90 -8.62 13.29
C PRO A 115 -43.38 -8.77 13.42
N GLN A 116 -42.90 -9.86 14.02
CA GLN A 116 -41.48 -10.16 14.21
C GLN A 116 -40.71 -10.20 12.88
N LEU A 117 -41.35 -10.63 11.79
CA LEU A 117 -40.75 -10.71 10.47
C LEU A 117 -40.44 -9.32 9.90
N ARG A 118 -41.33 -8.34 10.14
CA ARG A 118 -41.09 -6.93 9.82
C ARG A 118 -39.89 -6.38 10.60
N TRP A 119 -39.76 -6.74 11.88
CA TRP A 119 -38.65 -6.29 12.72
C TRP A 119 -37.30 -6.84 12.21
N TYR A 120 -37.27 -8.10 11.80
CA TYR A 120 -36.08 -8.70 11.18
C TYR A 120 -35.74 -8.06 9.83
N ALA A 121 -36.74 -7.76 8.99
CA ALA A 121 -36.54 -7.06 7.72
C ALA A 121 -35.96 -5.65 7.93
N GLU A 122 -36.50 -4.89 8.88
CA GLU A 122 -35.98 -3.57 9.21
C GLU A 122 -34.57 -3.62 9.81
N ALA A 123 -34.29 -4.62 10.66
CA ALA A 123 -32.95 -4.83 11.20
C ALA A 123 -31.93 -5.15 10.10
N ALA A 124 -32.30 -6.01 9.15
CA ALA A 124 -31.49 -6.31 7.97
C ALA A 124 -31.25 -5.06 7.11
N ALA A 125 -32.30 -4.27 6.84
CA ALA A 125 -32.17 -3.03 6.08
C ALA A 125 -31.26 -1.99 6.77
N ARG A 126 -31.34 -1.89 8.11
CA ARG A 126 -30.42 -1.04 8.89
C ARG A 126 -28.98 -1.55 8.83
N ALA A 127 -28.77 -2.86 8.89
CA ALA A 127 -27.45 -3.47 8.79
C ALA A 127 -26.81 -3.22 7.41
N VAL A 128 -27.58 -3.39 6.32
CA VAL A 128 -27.12 -3.08 4.95
C VAL A 128 -26.68 -1.63 4.85
N ARG A 129 -27.51 -0.68 5.27
CA ARG A 129 -27.15 0.76 5.22
C ARG A 129 -25.88 1.08 5.98
N ARG A 130 -25.70 0.53 7.19
CA ARG A 130 -24.47 0.73 7.96
C ARG A 130 -23.23 0.18 7.27
N LEU A 131 -23.37 -0.93 6.52
CA LEU A 131 -22.27 -1.50 5.76
C LEU A 131 -21.96 -0.65 4.52
N ASP A 132 -22.97 -0.10 3.85
CA ASP A 132 -22.78 0.83 2.74
C ASP A 132 -22.11 2.13 3.19
N ASP A 133 -22.57 2.71 4.31
CA ASP A 133 -21.98 3.91 4.92
C ASP A 133 -20.50 3.67 5.28
N LEU A 134 -20.20 2.52 5.87
CA LEU A 134 -18.83 2.13 6.22
C LEU A 134 -17.96 1.92 4.97
N ALA A 135 -18.50 1.32 3.91
CA ALA A 135 -17.79 1.14 2.65
C ALA A 135 -17.46 2.51 2.03
N GLU A 136 -18.38 3.46 2.08
CA GLU A 136 -18.17 4.81 1.60
C GLU A 136 -17.12 5.56 2.43
N GLU A 137 -17.16 5.44 3.76
CA GLU A 137 -16.15 6.02 4.64
C GLU A 137 -14.75 5.47 4.37
N VAL A 138 -14.64 4.16 4.15
CA VAL A 138 -13.37 3.51 3.77
C VAL A 138 -12.92 3.94 2.38
N ARG A 139 -13.84 4.07 1.41
CA ARG A 139 -13.55 4.55 0.05
C ARG A 139 -12.99 5.97 0.06
N LEU A 140 -13.56 6.87 0.86
CA LEU A 140 -13.11 8.27 0.98
C LEU A 140 -11.73 8.41 1.65
N ARG A 141 -11.29 7.39 2.40
CA ARG A 141 -9.95 7.32 3.01
C ARG A 141 -8.88 6.71 2.09
N LEU A 142 -9.29 6.14 0.95
CA LEU A 142 -8.36 5.67 -0.07
C LEU A 142 -7.98 6.84 -1.01
N PRO A 143 -6.72 6.93 -1.44
CA PRO A 143 -6.28 7.93 -2.42
C PRO A 143 -6.84 7.66 -3.82
#